data_AF-A0A431M6B4-F1
#
_entry.id   AF-A0A431M6B4-F1
#
_cell.length_a   1.000
_cell.length_b   1.000
_cell.length_c   1.000
_cell.angle_alpha   90.00
_cell.angle_beta   90.00
_cell.angle_gamma   90.00
#
_symmetry.space_group_name_H-M   'P 1'
#
loop_
_entity.id
_entity.type
_entity.pdbx_description
1 polymer ?
#
loop_
_entity_poly.entity_id
_entity_poly.type
_entity_poly.pdbx_seq_one_letter_code
_entity_poly.pdbx_strand_id
1 'polypeptide(L)'
;MRKYLAVALVALGFSSPVLASDVGGLISMQNAIGVANQIGIVAISEAQFSGDEWQIEGRDAYGRHMEVDVDALTGEVRNVDR
;
A
#
# COMPACT_ATOMS: atom_id res chain seq x y z
N MET A 1 -2.62 -12.23 -19.33
CA MET A 1 -1.74 -11.04 -19.38
C MET A 1 -0.40 -11.39 -18.74
N ARG A 2 0.72 -10.95 -19.32
CA ARG A 2 2.10 -11.34 -18.93
C ARG A 2 2.44 -10.73 -17.56
N LYS A 3 2.79 -11.58 -16.60
CA LYS A 3 3.16 -11.20 -15.22
C LYS A 3 4.66 -10.87 -15.16
N TYR A 4 5.01 -9.65 -14.76
CA TYR A 4 6.41 -9.26 -14.52
C TYR A 4 6.63 -9.17 -13.01
N LEU A 5 7.53 -10.02 -12.49
CA LEU A 5 7.90 -10.08 -11.07
C LEU A 5 9.08 -9.14 -10.85
N ALA A 6 8.95 -8.16 -9.95
CA ALA A 6 10.06 -7.36 -9.45
C ALA A 6 10.25 -7.66 -7.95
N VAL A 7 11.42 -8.17 -7.57
CA VAL A 7 11.83 -8.39 -6.18
C VAL A 7 12.94 -7.39 -5.88
N ALA A 8 12.79 -6.59 -4.81
CA ALA A 8 13.82 -5.70 -4.32
C ALA A 8 14.12 -5.98 -2.84
N LEU A 9 15.36 -6.35 -2.55
CA LEU A 9 15.94 -6.42 -1.20
C LEU A 9 16.50 -5.03 -0.83
N VAL A 10 16.27 -4.55 0.40
CA VAL A 10 16.97 -3.35 0.93
C VAL A 10 17.41 -3.55 2.38
N ALA A 11 18.65 -3.14 2.64
CA ALA A 11 19.37 -3.22 3.91
C ALA A 11 19.03 -2.09 4.90
N LEU A 12 19.26 -2.36 6.18
CA LEU A 12 18.94 -1.54 7.35
C LEU A 12 19.82 -0.28 7.50
N GLY A 13 19.17 0.87 7.65
CA GLY A 13 19.73 2.14 8.13
C GLY A 13 18.60 3.11 8.49
N PHE A 14 18.45 3.44 9.77
CA PHE A 14 17.37 4.32 10.27
C PHE A 14 17.69 5.79 10.00
N SER A 15 17.47 6.21 8.77
CA SER A 15 17.11 7.60 8.46
C SER A 15 15.59 7.65 8.40
N SER A 16 14.95 8.41 9.30
CA SER A 16 13.52 8.71 9.19
C SER A 16 13.27 9.24 7.79
N PRO A 17 12.48 8.56 6.94
CA PRO A 17 12.19 9.12 5.64
C PRO A 17 11.35 10.37 5.88
N VAL A 18 11.86 11.52 5.46
CA VAL A 18 10.96 12.56 4.93
C VAL A 18 10.27 11.88 3.76
N LEU A 19 9.06 11.37 4.00
CA LEU A 19 8.21 10.78 2.98
C LEU A 19 7.83 11.95 2.07
N ALA A 20 8.59 12.08 0.99
CA ALA A 20 8.37 13.08 -0.05
C ALA A 20 6.90 13.05 -0.44
N SER A 21 6.18 14.10 -0.05
CA SER A 21 4.81 14.32 -0.50
C SER A 21 4.86 14.75 -1.97
N ASP A 22 3.85 14.29 -2.69
CA ASP A 22 3.34 14.84 -3.93
C ASP A 22 4.15 14.67 -5.21
N VAL A 23 3.66 13.73 -6.02
CA VAL A 23 3.41 14.05 -7.41
C VAL A 23 1.95 14.53 -7.50
N GLY A 24 1.73 15.84 -7.46
CA GLY A 24 0.44 16.46 -7.83
C GLY A 24 -0.70 16.42 -6.80
N GLY A 25 -0.44 16.31 -5.50
CA GLY A 25 -1.46 16.32 -4.45
C GLY A 25 -1.88 14.92 -3.98
N LEU A 26 -1.38 13.85 -4.62
CA LEU A 26 -1.70 12.47 -4.28
C LEU A 26 -0.69 11.87 -3.31
N ILE A 27 -1.18 11.04 -2.38
CA ILE A 27 -0.36 10.26 -1.48
C ILE A 27 0.46 9.24 -2.26
N SER A 28 1.67 8.97 -1.75
CA SER A 28 2.53 7.95 -2.31
C SER A 28 1.96 6.54 -2.04
N MET A 29 2.35 5.57 -2.88
CA MET A 29 2.12 4.14 -2.64
C MET A 29 2.55 3.72 -1.23
N GLN A 30 3.67 4.27 -0.74
CA GLN A 30 4.21 3.94 0.58
C GLN A 30 3.32 4.44 1.71
N ASN A 31 2.67 5.60 1.54
CA ASN A 31 1.68 6.09 2.50
C ASN A 31 0.43 5.21 2.49
N ALA A 32 -0.08 4.84 1.31
CA ALA A 32 -1.22 3.93 1.19
C ALA A 32 -0.94 2.54 1.82
N ILE A 33 0.27 2.00 1.61
CA ILE A 33 0.75 0.80 2.30
C ILE A 33 0.79 0.99 3.82
N GLY A 34 1.23 2.16 4.28
CA GLY A 34 1.20 2.53 5.70
C GLY A 34 -0.22 2.47 6.28
N VAL A 35 -1.21 2.98 5.55
CA VAL A 35 -2.63 2.90 5.91
C VAL A 35 -3.10 1.44 5.94
N ALA A 36 -2.84 0.65 4.89
CA ALA A 36 -3.25 -0.75 4.83
C ALA A 36 -2.65 -1.61 5.95
N ASN A 37 -1.39 -1.34 6.34
CA ASN A 37 -0.76 -1.99 7.49
C ASN A 37 -1.47 -1.66 8.82
N GLN A 38 -1.94 -0.42 8.99
CA GLN A 38 -2.73 -0.02 10.17
C GLN A 38 -4.10 -0.71 10.23
N ILE A 39 -4.69 -1.04 9.07
CA ILE A 39 -5.96 -1.77 9.00
C ILE A 39 -5.78 -3.27 9.28
N GLY A 40 -4.60 -3.83 9.01
CA GLY A 40 -4.24 -5.19 9.42
C GLY A 40 -3.63 -6.07 8.34
N ILE A 41 -3.29 -5.52 7.17
CA ILE A 41 -2.42 -6.25 6.22
C ILE A 41 -1.04 -6.37 6.86
N VAL A 42 -0.53 -7.59 6.99
CA VAL A 42 0.82 -7.85 7.52
C VAL A 42 1.78 -8.36 6.46
N ALA A 43 1.24 -8.86 5.34
CA ALA A 43 2.01 -9.34 4.20
C ALA A 43 1.35 -8.84 2.91
N ILE A 44 1.99 -7.88 2.25
CA ILE A 44 1.48 -7.25 1.03
C ILE A 44 1.83 -8.13 -0.17
N SER A 45 0.85 -8.38 -1.03
CA SER A 45 1.04 -9.08 -2.31
C SER A 45 0.95 -8.14 -3.51
N GLU A 46 0.11 -7.11 -3.44
CA GLU A 46 -0.07 -6.15 -4.53
C GLU A 46 -0.37 -4.74 -3.99
N ALA A 47 0.10 -3.74 -4.72
CA ALA A 47 -0.25 -2.34 -4.52
C ALA A 47 -0.42 -1.71 -5.90
N GLN A 48 -1.64 -1.31 -6.24
CA GLN A 48 -1.99 -0.81 -7.56
C GLN A 48 -2.68 0.55 -7.46
N PHE A 49 -2.29 1.49 -8.31
CA PHE A 49 -3.00 2.76 -8.46
C PHE A 49 -4.11 2.59 -9.49
N SER A 50 -5.36 2.81 -9.08
CA SER A 50 -6.56 2.62 -9.89
C SER A 50 -7.38 3.92 -9.92
N GLY A 51 -7.14 4.76 -10.91
CA GLY A 51 -7.86 6.03 -11.08
C GLY A 51 -7.54 7.07 -10.02
N ASP A 52 -8.19 6.98 -8.86
CA ASP A 52 -8.10 7.91 -7.73
C ASP A 52 -7.88 7.21 -6.37
N GLU A 53 -7.53 5.93 -6.39
CA GLU A 53 -7.23 5.15 -5.18
C GLU A 53 -6.02 4.25 -5.35
N TRP A 54 -5.48 3.83 -4.21
CA TRP A 54 -4.54 2.73 -4.09
C TRP A 54 -5.29 1.49 -3.59
N GLN A 55 -5.27 0.43 -4.38
CA GLN A 55 -5.78 -0.89 -3.99
C GLN A 55 -4.59 -1.69 -3.43
N ILE A 56 -4.63 -2.00 -2.15
CA ILE A 56 -3.58 -2.75 -1.46
C ILE A 56 -4.11 -4.13 -1.08
N GLU A 57 -3.60 -5.17 -1.73
CA GLU A 57 -3.94 -6.55 -1.42
C GLU A 57 -2.84 -7.23 -0.61
N GLY A 58 -3.25 -8.14 0.27
CA GLY A 58 -2.33 -8.93 1.06
C GLY A 58 -2.99 -9.98 1.93
N ARG A 59 -2.33 -10.28 3.05
CA ARG A 59 -2.81 -11.18 4.08
C ARG A 59 -2.82 -10.55 5.46
N ASP A 60 -3.80 -10.92 6.26
CA ASP A 60 -3.85 -10.60 7.69
C ASP A 60 -2.91 -11.49 8.51
N ALA A 61 -2.85 -11.26 9.83
CA ALA A 61 -2.02 -12.03 10.77
C ALA A 61 -2.35 -13.54 10.83
N TYR A 62 -3.52 -13.95 10.33
CA TYR A 62 -3.94 -15.34 10.24
C TYR A 62 -3.70 -15.94 8.84
N GLY A 63 -3.11 -15.16 7.92
CA GLY A 63 -2.87 -15.58 6.55
C GLY A 63 -4.10 -15.51 5.64
N ARG A 64 -5.22 -14.95 6.11
CA ARG A 64 -6.43 -14.75 5.29
C ARG A 64 -6.21 -13.60 4.33
N HIS A 65 -6.80 -13.70 3.14
CA HIS A 65 -6.74 -12.62 2.16
C HIS A 65 -7.42 -11.36 2.71
N MET A 66 -6.87 -10.20 2.37
CA MET A 66 -7.46 -8.91 2.69
C MET A 66 -7.07 -7.89 1.61
N GLU A 67 -8.00 -7.01 1.27
CA GLU A 67 -7.81 -5.88 0.36
C GLU A 67 -8.25 -4.59 1.05
N VAL A 68 -7.49 -3.51 0.86
CA VAL A 68 -7.79 -2.19 1.41
C VAL A 68 -7.65 -1.15 0.31
N ASP A 69 -8.74 -0.45 0.04
CA ASP A 69 -8.78 0.65 -0.93
C ASP A 69 -8.59 1.97 -0.20
N VAL A 70 -7.58 2.73 -0.62
CA VAL A 70 -7.17 3.98 0.02
C VAL A 70 -7.33 5.13 -0.97
N ASP A 71 -8.13 6.12 -0.61
CA ASP A 71 -8.28 7.36 -1.37
C ASP A 71 -6.91 8.00 -1.61
N ALA A 72 -6.54 8.20 -2.88
CA ALA A 72 -5.20 8.62 -3.22
C ALA A 72 -4.95 10.11 -2.94
N LEU A 73 -5.98 10.93 -2.69
CA LEU A 73 -5.83 12.35 -2.38
C LEU A 73 -5.67 12.57 -0.86
N THR A 74 -6.41 11.81 -0.06
CA THR A 74 -6.59 12.06 1.37
C THR A 74 -5.95 10.99 2.26
N GLY A 75 -5.75 9.78 1.75
CA GLY A 75 -5.36 8.63 2.56
C GLY A 75 -6.49 8.00 3.36
N GLU A 76 -7.74 8.43 3.17
CA GLU A 76 -8.89 7.81 3.81
C GLU A 76 -9.15 6.40 3.25
N VAL A 77 -9.55 5.48 4.12
CA VAL A 77 -9.94 4.14 3.71
C VAL A 77 -11.34 4.18 3.13
N ARG A 78 -11.48 3.76 1.87
CA ARG A 78 -12.76 3.72 1.15
C ARG A 78 -13.46 2.38 1.31
N ASN A 79 -12.71 1.28 1.28
CA ASN A 79 -13.23 -0.07 1.35
C ASN A 79 -12.23 -1.05 1.99
N VAL A 80 -12.75 -2.11 2.60
CA VAL A 80 -11.99 -3.21 3.19
C VAL A 80 -12.70 -4.52 2.93
N ASP A 81 -12.07 -5.42 2.17
CA ASP A 81 -12.56 -6.77 1.88
C ASP A 81 -11.74 -7.84 2.60
N ARG A 82 -12.41 -8.80 3.25
CA ARG A 82 -11.78 -9.84 4.11
C ARG A 82 -12.66 -11.07 4.35
#